data_AF-B5VL02-F1
#
_entry.id   AF-B5VL02-F1
#
_cell.length_a   1.000
_cell.length_b   1.000
_cell.length_c   1.000
_cell.angle_alpha   90.00
_cell.angle_beta   90.00
_cell.angle_gamma   90.00
#
_symmetry.space_group_name_H-M   'P 1'
#
loop_
_entity.id
_entity.type
_entity.pdbx_description
1 polymer ?
#
loop_
_entity_poly.entity_id
_entity_poly.type
_entity_poly.pdbx_seq_one_letter_code
_entity_poly.pdbx_strand_id
1 'polypeptide(L)' 'MAKAKKQNRPLPQWIRLRTNNTIRYNAKRRNWRRTKMNI' A
#
# COMPACT_ATOMS: atom_id res chain seq x y z
N MET A 1 2.90 16.17 2.84
CA MET A 1 1.73 15.28 2.57
C MET A 1 1.74 14.51 1.23
N ALA A 2 2.47 14.94 0.19
CA ALA A 2 2.42 14.30 -1.13
C ALA A 2 2.88 12.82 -1.15
N LYS A 3 3.92 12.47 -0.38
CA LYS A 3 4.48 11.10 -0.30
C LYS A 3 3.47 10.09 0.27
N ALA A 4 2.77 10.46 1.34
CA ALA A 4 1.80 9.58 2.00
C ALA A 4 0.59 9.27 1.11
N LYS A 5 0.16 10.23 0.26
CA LYS A 5 -0.87 9.98 -0.75
C LYS A 5 -0.37 9.02 -1.83
N LYS A 6 0.85 9.20 -2.34
CA LYS A 6 1.46 8.33 -3.37
C LYS A 6 1.70 6.89 -2.88
N GLN A 7 2.00 6.70 -1.60
CA GLN A 7 2.23 5.37 -1.00
C GLN A 7 0.93 4.57 -0.79
N ASN A 8 -0.21 5.25 -0.66
CA ASN A 8 -1.50 4.62 -0.33
C ASN A 8 -2.21 4.05 -1.58
N ARG A 9 -1.57 3.10 -2.25
CA ARG A 9 -2.06 2.48 -3.49
C ARG A 9 -2.13 0.95 -3.39
N PRO A 10 -3.00 0.28 -4.19
CA PRO A 10 -3.01 -1.18 -4.29
C PRO A 10 -1.67 -1.73 -4.82
N LEU A 11 -1.38 -2.99 -4.48
CA LEU A 11 -0.25 -3.71 -5.05
C LEU A 11 -0.51 -3.94 -6.55
N PRO A 12 0.42 -3.56 -7.45
CA PRO A 12 0.31 -3.82 -8.88
C PRO A 12 0.19 -5.32 -9.20
N GLN A 13 -0.54 -5.63 -10.27
CA GLN A 13 -0.82 -7.02 -10.66
C GLN A 13 0.44 -7.80 -11.01
N TRP A 14 1.35 -7.23 -11.79
CA TRP A 14 2.57 -7.91 -12.22
C TRP A 14 3.47 -8.30 -11.05
N ILE A 15 3.41 -7.58 -9.92
CA ILE A 15 4.16 -7.96 -8.72
C ILE A 15 3.65 -9.29 -8.18
N ARG A 16 2.33 -9.54 -8.20
CA ARG A 16 1.75 -10.82 -7.76
C ARG A 16 2.22 -12.01 -8.59
N LEU A 17 2.59 -11.77 -9.85
CA LEU A 17 3.00 -12.79 -10.80
C LEU A 17 4.51 -13.11 -10.73
N ARG A 18 5.28 -12.41 -9.89
CA ARG A 18 6.71 -12.69 -9.72
C ARG A 18 6.91 -14.00 -8.97
N THR A 19 7.86 -14.82 -9.44
CA THR A 19 8.25 -16.08 -8.79
C THR A 19 8.75 -15.82 -7.38
N ASN A 20 8.44 -16.74 -6.45
CA ASN A 20 8.78 -16.65 -5.02
C ASN A 20 8.26 -15.39 -4.30
N ASN A 21 7.22 -14.74 -4.83
CA ASN A 21 6.62 -13.60 -4.15
C ASN A 21 5.60 -14.05 -3.08
N THR A 22 5.83 -13.63 -1.84
CA THR A 22 4.93 -13.87 -0.70
C THR A 22 3.92 -12.75 -0.48
N ILE A 23 4.09 -11.60 -1.14
CA ILE A 23 3.28 -10.39 -0.94
C ILE A 23 1.94 -10.51 -1.67
N ARG A 24 0.84 -10.55 -0.91
CA ARG A 24 -0.54 -10.61 -1.43
C ARG A 24 -1.21 -9.24 -1.53
N TYR A 25 -0.98 -8.37 -0.56
CA TYR A 25 -1.59 -7.04 -0.47
C TYR A 25 -0.66 -6.02 0.20
N ASN A 26 -1.00 -4.73 0.05
CA ASN A 26 -0.27 -3.66 0.73
C ASN A 26 -0.76 -3.54 2.18
N ALA A 27 -0.05 -4.16 3.13
CA ALA A 27 -0.37 -4.12 4.55
C ALA A 27 -0.32 -2.70 5.16
N LYS A 28 0.41 -1.78 4.53
CA LYS A 28 0.54 -0.39 4.97
C LYS A 28 -0.50 0.54 4.32
N ARG A 29 -1.49 0.00 3.61
CA ARG A 29 -2.59 0.79 3.04
C ARG A 29 -3.38 1.43 4.19
N ARG A 30 -3.65 2.72 4.07
CA ARG A 30 -4.30 3.53 5.10
C ARG A 30 -5.69 3.96 4.67
N ASN A 31 -6.65 3.93 5.60
CA ASN A 31 -7.92 4.62 5.46
C ASN A 31 -7.91 5.88 6.35
N TRP A 32 -8.18 7.05 5.78
CA TRP A 32 -8.17 8.34 6.49
C TRP A 32 -9.23 8.45 7.60
N ARG A 33 -10.30 7.65 7.52
CA ARG A 33 -11.33 7.56 8.57
C ARG A 33 -10.88 6.70 9.75
N ARG A 34 -10.00 5.71 9.53
CA ARG A 34 -9.58 4.75 10.56
C ARG A 34 -8.22 5.08 11.20
N THR A 35 -7.27 5.57 10.41
CA THR A 35 -5.91 5.86 10.89
C THR A 35 -5.52 7.27 10.47
N LYS A 36 -5.21 8.10 11.47
CA LYS A 36 -4.78 9.49 11.27
C LYS A 36 -3.28 9.56 10.98
N MET A 37 -2.88 10.58 10.23
CA MET A 37 -1.46 10.90 10.07
C MET A 37 -1.08 11.82 11.22
N ASN A 38 -0.02 11.49 11.95
CA ASN A 38 0.50 12.33 13.03
C ASN A 38 1.48 13.38 12.47
N ILE A 39 1.03 14.12 11.45
CA ILE A 39 1.78 15.11 10.66
C ILE A 39 0.87 16.33 10.47
#